data_AF-A0A7V6QS02-F1
#
_entry.id   AF-A0A7V6QS02-F1
#
_cell.length_a   1.000
_cell.length_b   1.000
_cell.length_c   1.000
_cell.angle_alpha   90.00
_cell.angle_beta   90.00
_cell.angle_gamma   90.00
#
_symmetry.space_group_name_H-M   'P 1'
#
loop_
_entity.id
_entity.type
_entity.pdbx_description
1 polymer ?
#
loop_
_entity_poly.entity_id
_entity_poly.type
_entity_poly.pdbx_seq_one_letter_code
_entity_poly.pdbx_strand_id
1 'polypeptide(L)'
;MTLRKLGFGIVFAALMIMAACGTGDQKVDNGNGTEGMETPANQAETPGTENPVEDSQTPPAMNDGQSESTAFRNISVAGKNGEYVVNGEARVFEAVFLYTVEDGHDYVIEETQATANEGAPAWSPFELKISIPEDQLPMNGALTLELYEKSAKDGSVINETFVKLEEFGS
;
A
#
# COMPACT_ATOMS: atom_id res chain seq x y z
N MET A 1 7.68 41.37 -26.96
CA MET A 1 9.11 41.48 -27.35
C MET A 1 9.90 41.47 -26.05
N THR A 2 10.69 40.46 -25.69
CA THR A 2 11.80 39.87 -26.47
C THR A 2 11.96 38.38 -26.14
N LEU A 3 11.97 37.60 -27.22
CA LEU A 3 12.27 36.18 -27.28
C LEU A 3 13.80 35.99 -27.20
N ARG A 4 14.30 35.05 -26.39
CA ARG A 4 15.65 34.50 -26.57
C ARG A 4 15.55 32.99 -26.76
N LYS A 5 15.62 32.59 -28.02
CA LYS A 5 15.94 31.23 -28.48
C LYS A 5 17.47 31.08 -28.50
N LEU A 6 17.95 29.93 -28.05
CA LEU A 6 19.23 29.30 -28.44
C LEU A 6 19.00 27.80 -28.22
N GLY A 7 18.87 26.93 -29.21
CA GLY A 7 19.81 26.64 -30.30
C GLY A 7 20.55 25.34 -29.92
N PHE A 8 19.97 24.16 -30.23
CA PHE A 8 20.35 23.26 -31.33
C PHE A 8 21.65 22.46 -31.11
N GLY A 9 21.55 21.12 -31.16
CA GLY A 9 22.62 20.28 -31.71
C GLY A 9 23.08 19.07 -30.88
N ILE A 10 22.47 17.90 -31.14
CA ILE A 10 23.09 16.62 -31.59
C ILE A 10 24.25 16.06 -30.73
N VAL A 11 24.21 14.80 -30.26
CA VAL A 11 24.81 13.64 -30.94
C VAL A 11 24.19 12.33 -30.43
N PHE A 12 23.77 11.51 -31.41
CA PHE A 12 23.47 10.08 -31.31
C PHE A 12 24.67 9.28 -30.78
N ALA A 13 24.43 8.38 -29.83
CA ALA A 13 25.23 7.17 -29.69
C ALA A 13 24.28 5.98 -29.45
N ALA A 14 23.88 5.34 -30.55
CA ALA A 14 23.44 3.96 -30.54
C ALA A 14 24.67 3.03 -30.38
N LEU A 15 24.40 1.72 -30.18
CA LEU A 15 25.31 0.55 -30.34
C LEU A 15 25.92 0.02 -29.01
N MET A 16 25.90 -1.26 -28.63
CA MET A 16 25.74 -2.57 -29.29
C MET A 16 25.11 -3.56 -28.28
N ILE A 17 24.34 -4.52 -28.78
CA ILE A 17 23.74 -5.66 -28.06
C ILE A 17 24.75 -6.81 -27.96
N MET A 18 24.80 -7.52 -26.84
CA MET A 18 25.36 -8.89 -26.76
C MET A 18 24.36 -9.80 -26.06
N ALA A 19 23.74 -10.67 -26.85
CA ALA A 19 23.01 -11.84 -26.36
C ALA A 19 24.02 -12.93 -25.97
N ALA A 20 23.85 -13.51 -24.78
CA ALA A 20 24.53 -14.74 -24.39
C ALA A 20 23.46 -15.82 -24.16
N CYS A 21 23.25 -16.67 -25.17
CA CYS A 21 22.58 -17.96 -25.00
C CYS A 21 23.56 -18.92 -24.34
N GLY A 22 23.31 -19.30 -23.08
CA GLY A 22 23.97 -20.42 -22.42
C GLY A 22 23.03 -21.61 -22.33
N THR A 23 23.12 -22.51 -23.31
CA THR A 23 22.52 -23.86 -23.25
C THR A 23 23.45 -24.75 -22.43
N GLY A 24 22.98 -25.17 -21.26
CA GLY A 24 23.61 -26.22 -20.45
C GLY A 24 22.60 -27.35 -20.21
N ASP A 25 22.68 -28.37 -21.06
CA ASP A 25 21.95 -29.63 -20.92
C ASP A 25 22.82 -30.58 -20.08
N GLN A 26 22.29 -31.13 -18.98
CA GLN A 26 22.82 -32.36 -18.40
C GLN A 26 21.69 -33.19 -17.77
N LYS A 27 21.44 -34.33 -18.40
CA LYS A 27 20.58 -35.44 -17.97
C LYS A 27 21.38 -36.40 -17.06
N VAL A 28 20.69 -37.46 -16.61
CA VAL A 28 21.10 -38.77 -16.04
C VAL A 28 21.24 -38.78 -14.50
N ASP A 29 20.21 -39.15 -13.72
CA ASP A 29 19.55 -40.45 -13.41
C ASP A 29 20.19 -41.22 -12.24
N ASN A 30 19.36 -41.61 -11.25
CA ASN A 30 19.25 -42.97 -10.70
C ASN A 30 18.46 -42.97 -9.37
N GLY A 31 17.40 -43.78 -9.32
CA GLY A 31 16.57 -44.00 -8.12
C GLY A 31 17.06 -45.11 -7.18
N ASN A 32 16.30 -45.36 -6.11
CA ASN A 32 15.82 -46.67 -5.62
C ASN A 32 15.33 -46.61 -4.14
N GLY A 33 14.10 -47.11 -3.90
CA GLY A 33 13.66 -47.82 -2.68
C GLY A 33 13.29 -46.97 -1.45
N THR A 34 12.37 -47.33 -0.55
CA THR A 34 11.57 -48.56 -0.33
C THR A 34 10.45 -48.22 0.68
N GLU A 35 9.40 -49.05 0.67
CA GLU A 35 8.14 -49.07 1.42
C GLU A 35 8.24 -49.15 2.97
N GLY A 36 7.14 -48.80 3.65
CA GLY A 36 6.82 -49.11 5.05
C GLY A 36 5.72 -48.18 5.59
N MET A 37 4.43 -48.50 5.42
CA MET A 37 3.52 -49.26 6.30
C MET A 37 3.24 -48.63 7.71
N GLU A 38 2.13 -47.89 7.76
CA GLU A 38 1.02 -47.82 8.75
C GLU A 38 1.27 -47.89 10.29
N THR A 39 0.93 -46.76 10.96
CA THR A 39 0.05 -46.50 12.17
C THR A 39 -0.01 -47.49 13.37
N PRO A 40 -0.61 -47.17 14.56
CA PRO A 40 -1.12 -45.90 15.14
C PRO A 40 -0.82 -45.68 16.65
N ALA A 41 -1.16 -44.50 17.19
CA ALA A 41 -1.72 -44.35 18.55
C ALA A 41 -2.23 -42.91 18.77
N ASN A 42 -3.55 -42.69 18.62
CA ASN A 42 -4.23 -41.50 19.15
C ASN A 42 -5.03 -41.90 20.39
N GLN A 43 -4.88 -41.11 21.45
CA GLN A 43 -5.36 -41.33 22.80
C GLN A 43 -6.44 -40.30 23.15
N ALA A 44 -7.48 -40.83 23.80
CA ALA A 44 -8.40 -40.20 24.76
C ALA A 44 -9.54 -39.30 24.27
N GLU A 45 -10.64 -39.49 25.00
CA GLU A 45 -12.00 -39.06 24.76
C GLU A 45 -12.39 -37.81 25.57
N THR A 46 -13.34 -37.02 25.02
CA THR A 46 -14.42 -36.24 25.70
C THR A 46 -14.05 -35.06 26.64
N PRO A 47 -15.01 -34.22 27.09
CA PRO A 47 -16.13 -33.54 26.42
C PRO A 47 -16.14 -32.02 26.75
N GLY A 48 -16.84 -31.18 25.97
CA GLY A 48 -17.15 -29.80 26.34
C GLY A 48 -18.46 -29.39 25.68
N THR A 49 -19.59 -29.56 26.37
CA THR A 49 -20.27 -28.51 27.13
C THR A 49 -20.78 -27.39 26.23
N GLU A 50 -21.95 -27.66 25.68
CA GLU A 50 -22.95 -26.65 25.33
C GLU A 50 -23.31 -25.82 26.57
N ASN A 51 -23.32 -24.49 26.45
CA ASN A 51 -24.45 -23.70 26.92
C ASN A 51 -24.47 -22.27 26.33
N PRO A 52 -25.67 -21.65 26.27
CA PRO A 52 -26.03 -20.55 25.38
C PRO A 52 -26.17 -19.22 26.12
N VAL A 53 -25.93 -18.08 25.44
CA VAL A 53 -26.44 -16.71 25.73
C VAL A 53 -25.68 -15.74 24.81
N GLU A 54 -26.19 -14.63 24.30
CA GLU A 54 -27.48 -13.98 24.33
C GLU A 54 -27.45 -12.97 23.18
N ASP A 55 -28.58 -12.78 22.54
CA ASP A 55 -28.84 -11.66 21.66
C ASP A 55 -28.58 -10.34 22.39
N SER A 56 -27.66 -9.53 21.87
CA SER A 56 -27.50 -8.14 22.28
C SER A 56 -27.00 -7.35 21.08
N GLN A 57 -27.95 -7.06 20.19
CA GLN A 57 -27.87 -5.93 19.29
C GLN A 57 -27.68 -4.65 20.10
N THR A 58 -26.44 -4.19 20.22
CA THR A 58 -26.15 -2.76 20.36
C THR A 58 -25.59 -2.33 19.02
N PRO A 59 -26.27 -1.45 18.24
CA PRO A 59 -25.67 -0.89 17.04
C PRO A 59 -24.40 -0.13 17.48
N PRO A 60 -23.22 -0.44 16.92
CA PRO A 60 -22.08 0.43 17.14
C PRO A 60 -22.44 1.80 16.57
N ALA A 61 -22.29 2.83 17.41
CA ALA A 61 -22.30 4.20 16.94
C ALA A 61 -21.28 4.31 15.80
N MET A 62 -21.73 4.73 14.62
CA MET A 62 -20.88 5.02 13.47
C MET A 62 -19.81 6.04 13.90
N ASN A 63 -18.58 5.55 14.05
CA ASN A 63 -17.38 6.38 13.94
C ASN A 63 -17.17 6.61 12.44
N ASP A 64 -16.96 7.86 12.05
CA ASP A 64 -16.81 8.27 10.66
C ASP A 64 -15.51 7.70 10.05
N GLY A 65 -15.66 6.59 9.34
CA GLY A 65 -14.88 6.30 8.14
C GLY A 65 -13.39 5.99 8.29
N GLN A 66 -12.90 5.63 9.48
CA GLN A 66 -11.58 5.01 9.56
C GLN A 66 -11.72 3.53 9.22
N SER A 67 -11.39 3.16 7.97
CA SER A 67 -11.01 1.77 7.67
C SER A 67 -9.81 1.47 8.58
N GLU A 68 -10.01 0.60 9.57
CA GLU A 68 -9.00 0.27 10.58
C GLU A 68 -7.85 -0.49 9.91
N SER A 69 -6.95 0.26 9.27
CA SER A 69 -5.71 -0.29 8.74
C SER A 69 -4.89 -0.86 9.88
N THR A 70 -4.40 -2.09 9.70
CA THR A 70 -3.48 -2.67 10.67
C THR A 70 -2.04 -2.15 10.54
N ALA A 71 -1.75 -1.33 9.51
CA ALA A 71 -0.40 -0.87 9.16
C ALA A 71 -0.18 0.63 9.31
N PHE A 72 -1.22 1.46 9.46
CA PHE A 72 -1.10 2.91 9.66
C PHE A 72 -1.80 3.36 10.93
N ARG A 73 -1.20 4.32 11.65
CA ARG A 73 -1.81 4.90 12.86
C ARG A 73 -1.29 6.30 13.15
N ASN A 74 -1.92 6.95 14.14
CA ASN A 74 -1.52 8.26 14.65
C ASN A 74 -1.39 9.32 13.54
N ILE A 75 -2.30 9.26 12.56
CA ILE A 75 -2.27 10.13 11.40
C ILE A 75 -2.77 11.52 11.78
N SER A 76 -2.08 12.55 11.31
CA SER A 76 -2.46 13.94 11.45
C SER A 76 -2.21 14.68 10.14
N VAL A 77 -3.09 15.63 9.84
CA VAL A 77 -2.99 16.48 8.65
C VAL A 77 -2.88 17.93 9.10
N ALA A 78 -1.93 18.65 8.50
CA ALA A 78 -1.81 20.09 8.61
C ALA A 78 -1.68 20.70 7.21
N GLY A 79 -2.11 21.95 7.05
CA GLY A 79 -2.10 22.64 5.76
C GLY A 79 -3.50 22.88 5.21
N LYS A 80 -3.56 23.51 4.03
CA LYS A 80 -4.78 23.86 3.31
C LYS A 80 -4.44 24.39 1.91
N ASN A 81 -5.46 24.54 1.06
CA ASN A 81 -5.37 25.12 -0.27
C ASN A 81 -4.32 24.42 -1.14
N GLY A 82 -4.33 23.09 -1.13
CA GLY A 82 -3.43 22.27 -1.95
C GLY A 82 -2.07 22.00 -1.34
N GLU A 83 -1.70 22.63 -0.23
CA GLU A 83 -0.44 22.37 0.46
C GLU A 83 -0.69 21.65 1.79
N TYR A 84 -0.32 20.38 1.87
CA TYR A 84 -0.56 19.53 3.05
C TYR A 84 0.72 18.86 3.55
N VAL A 85 0.81 18.71 4.87
CA VAL A 85 1.78 17.86 5.55
C VAL A 85 1.01 16.81 6.33
N VAL A 86 1.21 15.55 5.95
CA VAL A 86 0.59 14.38 6.59
C VAL A 86 1.66 13.64 7.37
N ASN A 87 1.48 13.55 8.68
CA ASN A 87 2.37 12.78 9.55
C ASN A 87 1.63 11.56 10.08
N GLY A 88 2.35 10.47 10.28
CA GLY A 88 1.81 9.29 10.94
C GLY A 88 2.89 8.28 11.26
N GLU A 89 2.48 7.11 11.74
CA GLU A 89 3.35 5.95 11.89
C GLU A 89 2.85 4.83 10.98
N ALA A 90 3.80 4.15 10.33
CA ALA A 90 3.53 2.99 9.51
C ALA A 90 4.31 1.77 10.03
N ARG A 91 3.72 0.59 9.87
CA ARG A 91 4.36 -0.72 10.09
C ARG A 91 4.15 -1.54 8.83
N VAL A 92 4.96 -1.26 7.83
CA VAL A 92 4.84 -1.76 6.45
C VAL A 92 6.11 -2.50 6.02
N PHE A 93 5.99 -3.46 5.11
CA PHE A 93 7.14 -4.26 4.66
C PHE A 93 8.16 -3.39 3.92
N GLU A 94 9.46 -3.61 4.17
CA GLU A 94 10.56 -2.83 3.59
C GLU A 94 10.47 -1.30 3.78
N ALA A 95 9.64 -0.85 4.73
CA ALA A 95 9.32 0.56 4.97
C ALA A 95 8.58 1.24 3.79
N VAL A 96 8.07 0.49 2.82
CA VAL A 96 7.46 1.04 1.59
C VAL A 96 5.95 0.93 1.65
N PHE A 97 5.27 2.01 1.27
CA PHE A 97 3.82 2.03 1.05
C PHE A 97 3.47 2.91 -0.15
N LEU A 98 2.20 2.90 -0.52
CA LEU A 98 1.65 3.65 -1.64
C LEU A 98 0.59 4.62 -1.15
N TYR A 99 0.39 5.69 -1.91
CA TYR A 99 -0.69 6.62 -1.68
C TYR A 99 -1.28 7.17 -2.98
N THR A 100 -2.55 7.55 -2.92
CA THR A 100 -3.26 8.31 -3.96
C THR A 100 -3.95 9.51 -3.31
N VAL A 101 -4.29 10.53 -4.09
CA VAL A 101 -5.21 11.58 -3.64
C VAL A 101 -6.31 11.73 -4.69
N GLU A 102 -7.57 11.70 -4.24
CA GLU A 102 -8.75 11.89 -5.08
C GLU A 102 -9.63 13.03 -4.57
N ASP A 103 -10.45 13.58 -5.47
CA ASP A 103 -11.47 14.59 -5.16
C ASP A 103 -12.92 14.04 -5.17
N GLY A 104 -13.05 12.72 -5.32
CA GLY A 104 -14.32 11.99 -5.47
C GLY A 104 -14.77 11.78 -6.92
N HIS A 105 -14.12 12.40 -7.92
CA HIS A 105 -14.36 12.13 -9.34
C HIS A 105 -13.14 11.52 -10.00
N ASP A 106 -11.96 12.11 -9.76
CA ASP A 106 -10.70 11.73 -10.38
C ASP A 106 -9.56 11.67 -9.34
N TYR A 107 -8.49 10.95 -9.69
CA TYR A 107 -7.23 11.03 -8.96
C TYR A 107 -6.51 12.33 -9.32
N VAL A 108 -6.33 13.21 -8.32
CA VAL A 108 -5.49 14.41 -8.44
C VAL A 108 -4.02 14.08 -8.21
N ILE A 109 -3.74 13.03 -7.45
CA ILE A 109 -2.43 12.39 -7.37
C ILE A 109 -2.63 10.88 -7.59
N GLU A 110 -2.09 10.40 -8.70
CA GLU A 110 -2.01 8.98 -9.05
C GLU A 110 -1.13 8.21 -8.04
N GLU A 111 -1.22 6.88 -8.08
CA GLU A 111 -0.45 5.99 -7.20
C GLU A 111 1.03 6.38 -7.13
N THR A 112 1.45 6.78 -5.93
CA THR A 112 2.80 7.26 -5.66
C THR A 112 3.40 6.48 -4.49
N GLN A 113 4.68 6.13 -4.62
CA GLN A 113 5.43 5.45 -3.56
C GLN A 113 5.90 6.42 -2.48
N ALA A 114 5.77 6.01 -1.23
CA ALA A 114 6.33 6.68 -0.06
C ALA A 114 7.00 5.68 0.88
N THR A 115 7.75 6.21 1.84
CA THR A 115 8.52 5.40 2.78
C THR A 115 8.39 5.90 4.20
N ALA A 116 8.31 4.97 5.16
CA ALA A 116 8.58 5.23 6.56
C ALA A 116 10.09 5.16 6.84
N ASN A 117 10.52 5.65 8.01
CA ASN A 117 11.95 5.62 8.35
C ASN A 117 12.51 4.20 8.56
N GLU A 118 11.70 3.25 9.00
CA GLU A 118 12.05 1.84 9.24
C GLU A 118 10.91 0.91 8.81
N GLY A 119 11.26 -0.33 8.44
CA GLY A 119 10.29 -1.35 8.01
C GLY A 119 9.71 -2.16 9.17
N ALA A 120 8.62 -2.86 8.88
CA ALA A 120 8.00 -3.82 9.79
C ALA A 120 9.04 -4.85 10.32
N PRO A 121 8.91 -5.30 11.58
CA PRO A 121 7.73 -5.21 12.43
C PRO A 121 7.63 -3.93 13.27
N ALA A 122 8.60 -3.02 13.18
CA ALA A 122 8.58 -1.77 13.95
C ALA A 122 7.50 -0.82 13.43
N TRP A 123 6.91 -0.03 14.35
CA TRP A 123 6.19 1.17 13.98
C TRP A 123 7.20 2.29 13.76
N SER A 124 7.15 2.92 12.60
CA SER A 124 8.07 3.96 12.22
C SER A 124 7.33 5.19 11.72
N PRO A 125 7.79 6.41 12.08
CA PRO A 125 7.20 7.62 11.55
C PRO A 125 7.39 7.73 10.03
N PHE A 126 6.46 8.44 9.39
CA PHE A 126 6.54 8.94 8.03
C PHE A 126 6.05 10.39 7.97
N GLU A 127 6.49 11.12 6.95
CA GLU A 127 5.99 12.47 6.60
C GLU A 127 5.73 12.51 5.09
N LEU A 128 4.51 12.88 4.69
CA LEU A 128 4.18 13.21 3.31
C LEU A 128 3.99 14.71 3.17
N LYS A 129 4.63 15.29 2.16
CA LYS A 129 4.40 16.67 1.72
C LYS A 129 3.67 16.62 0.39
N ILE A 130 2.42 17.05 0.40
CA ILE A 130 1.51 16.99 -0.74
C ILE A 130 1.31 18.43 -1.24
N SER A 131 1.54 18.64 -2.52
CA SER A 131 1.32 19.92 -3.22
C SER A 131 0.44 19.65 -4.44
N ILE A 132 -0.74 20.26 -4.46
CA ILE A 132 -1.74 20.15 -5.52
C ILE A 132 -1.97 21.57 -6.08
N PRO A 133 -1.78 21.79 -7.39
CA PRO A 133 -2.06 23.08 -8.02
C PRO A 133 -3.50 23.57 -7.78
N GLU A 134 -3.68 24.88 -7.60
CA GLU A 134 -4.98 25.50 -7.31
C GLU A 134 -6.04 25.18 -8.38
N ASP A 135 -5.64 25.03 -9.64
CA ASP A 135 -6.53 24.68 -10.76
C ASP A 135 -6.98 23.21 -10.77
N GLN A 136 -6.42 22.38 -9.89
CA GLN A 136 -6.81 20.98 -9.67
C GLN A 136 -7.55 20.79 -8.34
N LEU A 137 -7.74 21.85 -7.55
CA LEU A 137 -8.52 21.75 -6.32
C LEU A 137 -10.02 21.72 -6.64
N PRO A 138 -10.80 20.86 -5.94
CA PRO A 138 -12.23 20.80 -6.15
C PRO A 138 -12.90 22.11 -5.71
N MET A 139 -13.91 22.54 -6.46
CA MET A 139 -14.71 23.71 -6.07
C MET A 139 -15.62 23.40 -4.87
N ASN A 140 -16.10 22.15 -4.77
CA ASN A 140 -16.92 21.62 -3.69
C ASN A 140 -16.57 20.14 -3.49
N GLY A 141 -16.70 19.64 -2.26
CA GLY A 141 -16.40 18.24 -1.91
C GLY A 141 -15.13 18.12 -1.07
N ALA A 142 -14.50 16.95 -1.05
CA ALA A 142 -13.34 16.70 -0.20
C ALA A 142 -12.16 16.15 -0.99
N LEU A 143 -10.94 16.56 -0.61
CA LEU A 143 -9.73 15.86 -0.99
C LEU A 143 -9.49 14.73 0.00
N THR A 144 -9.36 13.51 -0.51
CA THR A 144 -9.13 12.30 0.29
C THR A 144 -7.82 11.66 -0.12
N LEU A 145 -6.95 11.45 0.87
CA LEU A 145 -5.73 10.67 0.75
C LEU A 145 -6.02 9.21 1.09
N GLU A 146 -5.62 8.30 0.22
CA GLU A 146 -5.61 6.86 0.51
C GLU A 146 -4.17 6.43 0.78
N LEU A 147 -3.93 5.66 1.85
CA LEU A 147 -2.65 5.03 2.17
C LEU A 147 -2.81 3.51 2.18
N TYR A 148 -1.92 2.77 1.53
CA TYR A 148 -2.04 1.31 1.43
C TYR A 148 -0.72 0.61 1.07
N GLU A 149 -0.72 -0.72 1.16
CA GLU A 149 0.31 -1.60 0.61
C GLU A 149 -0.27 -2.43 -0.55
N LYS A 150 0.61 -2.94 -1.42
CA LYS A 150 0.24 -3.99 -2.38
C LYS A 150 0.74 -5.35 -1.91
N SER A 151 -0.15 -6.33 -1.88
CA SER A 151 0.16 -7.72 -1.62
C SER A 151 1.21 -8.24 -2.61
N ALA A 152 2.36 -8.69 -2.11
CA ALA A 152 3.40 -9.31 -2.96
C ALA A 152 2.93 -10.60 -3.67
N LYS A 153 1.81 -11.18 -3.21
CA LYS A 153 1.25 -12.41 -3.75
C LYS A 153 0.48 -12.20 -5.05
N ASP A 154 -0.31 -11.13 -5.13
CA ASP A 154 -1.28 -10.92 -6.20
C ASP A 154 -1.49 -9.45 -6.60
N GLY A 155 -0.78 -8.51 -5.97
CA GLY A 155 -0.89 -7.08 -6.23
C GLY A 155 -2.15 -6.42 -5.69
N SER A 156 -2.98 -7.14 -4.94
CA SER A 156 -4.18 -6.56 -4.30
C SER A 156 -3.81 -5.48 -3.28
N VAL A 157 -4.67 -4.47 -3.14
CA VAL A 157 -4.58 -3.45 -2.09
C VAL A 157 -4.84 -4.11 -0.74
N ILE A 158 -3.95 -3.87 0.22
CA ILE A 158 -4.04 -4.35 1.60
C ILE A 158 -3.66 -3.25 2.57
N ASN A 159 -4.11 -3.36 3.83
CA ASN A 159 -3.83 -2.40 4.89
C ASN A 159 -4.21 -0.94 4.54
N GLU A 160 -5.29 -0.77 3.79
CA GLU A 160 -5.76 0.54 3.33
C GLU A 160 -6.33 1.41 4.47
N THR A 161 -6.12 2.72 4.37
CA THR A 161 -6.81 3.72 5.19
C THR A 161 -7.06 4.99 4.39
N PHE A 162 -8.13 5.70 4.73
CA PHE A 162 -8.54 6.95 4.07
C PHE A 162 -8.44 8.10 5.06
N VAL A 163 -7.89 9.22 4.59
CA VAL A 163 -7.61 10.40 5.40
C VAL A 163 -8.12 11.62 4.65
N LYS A 164 -9.08 12.34 5.24
CA LYS A 164 -9.53 13.61 4.66
C LYS A 164 -8.43 14.66 4.79
N LEU A 165 -8.04 15.28 3.67
CA LEU A 165 -7.08 16.37 3.64
C LEU A 165 -7.77 17.73 3.87
N GLU A 166 -8.81 18.03 3.10
CA GLU A 166 -9.56 19.29 3.19
C GLU A 166 -10.97 19.13 2.62
N GLU A 167 -11.92 19.92 3.12
CA GLU A 167 -13.29 20.04 2.63
C GLU A 167 -13.49 21.41 1.99
N PHE A 168 -14.07 21.44 0.79
CA PHE A 168 -14.30 22.62 -0.03
C PHE A 168 -15.80 22.90 -0.17
N GLY A 169 -16.15 24.19 -0.17
CA GLY A 169 -17.54 24.64 -0.36
C GLY A 169 -18.44 24.51 0.88
N SER A 170 -17.84 24.41 2.07
CA SER A 170 -18.56 24.45 3.37
C SER A 170 -18.81 25.86 3.90
#